data_AF-A0A6I6MH27-F1
#
_entry.id   AF-A0A6I6MH27-F1
#
_cell.length_a   1.000
_cell.length_b   1.000
_cell.length_c   1.000
_cell.angle_alpha   90.00
_cell.angle_beta   90.00
_cell.angle_gamma   90.00
#
_symmetry.space_group_name_H-M   'P 1'
#
loop_
_entity.id
_entity.type
_entity.pdbx_description
1 polymer ?
#
loop_
_entity_poly.entity_id
_entity_poly.type
_entity_poly.pdbx_seq_one_letter_code
_entity_poly.pdbx_strand_id
1 'polypeptide(L)'
;MTAGDWRALIDAYLDGRLSAEAFARRFVESWRASSGQPVPHAIQDLYVTVEAFEAQVLDAGEEGAVSDDELRNAAQRARANLNEEAPVSPHTFDRTRARDDMRRFQVQMSGCAGVGCLIAALWVALCVLQIYYVSEWIQEALGWGAWPSAVIGFVLAFVPIIGNVLAFLGATQEGWETWIAAIVFFAAPAATILSGWSRYRRYGPPRG
;
A
#
# COMPACT_ATOMS: atom_id res chain seq x y z
N MET A 1 21.93 -2.72 -24.18
CA MET A 1 21.27 -3.55 -25.22
C MET A 1 20.15 -2.76 -25.87
N THR A 2 19.92 -2.94 -27.17
CA THR A 2 18.77 -2.34 -27.87
C THR A 2 17.49 -3.12 -27.60
N ALA A 3 16.33 -2.54 -27.90
CA ALA A 3 15.03 -3.24 -27.81
C ALA A 3 14.99 -4.51 -28.70
N GLY A 4 15.67 -4.48 -29.85
CA GLY A 4 15.81 -5.65 -30.72
C GLY A 4 16.63 -6.78 -30.09
N ASP A 5 17.71 -6.43 -29.38
CA ASP A 5 18.56 -7.43 -28.68
C ASP A 5 17.77 -8.10 -27.54
N TRP A 6 17.01 -7.32 -26.78
CA TRP A 6 16.15 -7.82 -25.71
C TRP A 6 15.08 -8.77 -26.25
N ARG A 7 14.45 -8.40 -27.36
CA ARG A 7 13.48 -9.25 -28.04
C ARG A 7 14.12 -10.55 -28.51
N ALA A 8 15.30 -10.50 -29.13
CA ALA A 8 15.99 -11.69 -29.61
C ALA A 8 16.32 -12.67 -28.46
N LEU A 9 16.69 -12.14 -27.29
CA LEU A 9 16.91 -12.94 -26.08
C LEU A 9 15.63 -13.63 -25.60
N ILE A 10 14.51 -12.89 -25.54
CA ILE A 10 13.20 -13.42 -25.15
C ILE A 10 12.70 -14.46 -26.16
N ASP A 11 12.82 -14.19 -27.46
CA ASP A 11 12.43 -15.11 -28.53
C ASP A 11 13.23 -16.42 -28.43
N ALA A 12 14.54 -16.35 -28.18
CA ALA A 12 15.37 -17.55 -28.00
C ALA A 12 14.93 -18.43 -26.82
N TYR A 13 14.46 -17.84 -25.71
CA TYR A 13 13.88 -18.59 -24.59
C TYR A 13 12.52 -19.19 -24.95
N LEU A 14 11.60 -18.39 -25.50
CA LEU A 14 10.25 -18.85 -25.84
C LEU A 14 10.24 -19.97 -26.89
N ASP A 15 11.15 -19.90 -27.87
CA ASP A 15 11.37 -20.92 -28.91
C ASP A 15 12.05 -22.19 -28.38
N GLY A 16 12.45 -22.23 -27.10
CA GLY A 16 13.14 -23.37 -26.48
C GLY A 16 14.61 -23.52 -26.86
N ARG A 17 15.21 -22.50 -27.49
CA ARG A 17 16.66 -22.47 -27.81
C ARG A 17 17.51 -22.13 -26.59
N LEU A 18 16.91 -21.55 -25.56
CA LEU A 18 17.50 -21.31 -24.25
C LEU A 18 16.64 -21.96 -23.18
N SER A 19 17.28 -22.66 -22.23
CA SER A 19 16.64 -23.07 -20.98
C SER A 19 16.30 -21.86 -20.11
N ALA A 20 15.31 -21.97 -19.23
CA ALA A 20 14.91 -20.92 -18.30
C ALA A 20 16.07 -20.35 -17.47
N GLU A 21 16.94 -21.20 -16.92
CA GLU A 21 18.12 -20.77 -16.15
C GLU A 21 19.14 -19.99 -16.99
N ALA A 22 19.48 -20.52 -18.18
CA ALA A 22 20.39 -19.83 -19.11
C ALA A 22 19.83 -18.50 -19.58
N PHE A 23 18.51 -18.40 -19.77
CA PHE A 23 17.82 -17.15 -20.07
C PHE A 23 17.93 -16.16 -18.90
N ALA A 24 17.57 -16.58 -17.68
CA ALA A 24 17.61 -15.73 -16.49
C ALA A 24 19.01 -15.15 -16.25
N ARG A 25 20.05 -15.99 -16.31
CA ARG A 25 21.44 -15.57 -16.13
C ARG A 25 21.86 -14.53 -17.19
N ARG A 26 21.58 -14.80 -18.47
CA ARG A 26 21.91 -13.87 -19.56
C ARG A 26 21.12 -12.58 -19.48
N PHE A 27 19.86 -12.65 -19.04
CA PHE A 27 19.00 -11.49 -18.86
C PHE A 27 19.56 -10.56 -17.78
N VAL A 28 19.94 -11.11 -16.63
CA VAL A 28 20.50 -10.33 -15.50
C VAL A 28 21.86 -9.76 -15.84
N GLU A 29 22.72 -10.51 -16.52
CA GLU A 29 24.01 -10.00 -17.02
C GLU A 29 23.81 -8.82 -17.97
N SER A 30 22.89 -8.97 -18.93
CA SER A 30 22.51 -7.94 -19.89
C SER A 30 21.89 -6.71 -19.24
N TRP A 31 21.11 -6.91 -18.17
CA TRP A 31 20.47 -5.85 -17.40
C TRP A 31 21.50 -5.03 -16.66
N ARG A 32 22.44 -5.69 -15.96
CA ARG A 32 23.57 -5.06 -15.29
C ARG A 32 24.46 -4.30 -16.27
N ALA A 33 24.72 -4.87 -17.45
CA ALA A 33 25.49 -4.20 -18.51
C ALA A 33 24.76 -2.98 -19.11
N SER A 34 23.44 -2.88 -18.94
CA SER A 34 22.63 -1.76 -19.41
C SER A 34 22.46 -0.65 -18.35
N SER A 35 23.22 -0.71 -17.24
CA SER A 35 23.19 0.31 -16.18
C SER A 35 23.47 1.71 -16.74
N GLY A 36 22.50 2.63 -16.56
CA GLY A 36 22.60 4.01 -17.05
C GLY A 36 22.07 4.24 -18.46
N GLN A 37 21.59 3.21 -19.16
CA GLN A 37 20.84 3.36 -20.41
C GLN A 37 19.33 3.24 -20.16
N PRO A 38 18.48 3.95 -20.94
CA PRO A 38 17.04 3.76 -20.87
C PRO A 38 16.69 2.33 -21.30
N VAL A 39 16.17 1.54 -20.37
CA VAL A 39 15.68 0.18 -20.61
C VAL A 39 14.17 0.22 -20.85
N PRO A 40 13.62 -0.45 -21.89
CA PRO A 40 12.18 -0.48 -22.15
C PRO A 40 11.38 -0.96 -20.93
N HIS A 41 10.22 -0.36 -20.67
CA HIS A 41 9.40 -0.66 -19.48
C HIS A 41 9.02 -2.14 -19.42
N ALA A 42 8.75 -2.75 -20.58
CA ALA A 42 8.47 -4.18 -20.68
C ALA A 42 9.59 -5.08 -20.12
N ILE A 43 10.86 -4.65 -20.20
CA ILE A 43 12.01 -5.36 -19.64
C ILE A 43 12.14 -5.08 -18.14
N GLN A 44 11.78 -3.88 -17.68
CA GLN A 44 11.77 -3.55 -16.25
C GLN A 44 10.75 -4.41 -15.49
N ASP A 45 9.56 -4.61 -16.07
CA ASP A 45 8.54 -5.46 -15.47
C ASP A 45 8.96 -6.94 -15.46
N LEU A 46 9.61 -7.40 -16.53
CA LEU A 46 10.11 -8.77 -16.64
C LEU A 46 11.23 -9.05 -15.62
N TYR A 47 12.06 -8.06 -15.28
CA TYR A 47 13.17 -8.21 -14.33
C TYR A 47 12.70 -8.75 -12.98
N VAL A 48 11.55 -8.29 -12.47
CA VAL A 48 11.01 -8.75 -11.18
C VAL A 48 10.71 -10.26 -11.20
N THR A 49 10.15 -10.76 -12.31
CA THR A 49 9.86 -12.19 -12.46
C THR A 49 11.13 -13.01 -12.66
N VAL A 50 12.11 -12.49 -13.40
CA VAL A 50 13.41 -13.15 -13.57
C VAL A 50 14.15 -13.28 -12.25
N GLU A 51 14.17 -12.23 -11.42
CA GLU A 51 14.79 -12.25 -10.09
C GLU A 51 14.10 -13.24 -9.15
N ALA A 52 12.77 -13.28 -9.17
CA ALA A 52 12.00 -14.26 -8.40
C ALA A 52 12.28 -15.71 -8.84
N PHE A 53 12.43 -15.96 -10.14
CA PHE A 53 12.81 -17.27 -10.67
C PHE A 53 14.23 -17.65 -10.25
N GLU A 54 15.21 -16.75 -10.34
CA GLU A 54 16.57 -17.02 -9.86
C GLU A 54 16.59 -17.39 -8.37
N ALA A 55 15.80 -16.70 -7.54
CA ALA A 55 15.67 -17.03 -6.13
C ALA A 55 15.11 -18.46 -5.93
N GLN A 56 14.10 -18.85 -6.70
CA GLN A 56 13.55 -20.22 -6.65
C GLN A 56 14.56 -21.28 -7.08
N VAL A 57 15.36 -21.00 -8.13
CA VAL A 57 16.44 -21.89 -8.58
C VAL A 57 17.50 -22.05 -7.51
N LEU A 58 17.88 -20.96 -6.83
CA LEU A 58 18.83 -21.02 -5.72
C LEU A 58 18.29 -21.81 -4.53
N ASP A 59 17.01 -21.64 -4.18
CA ASP A 59 16.35 -22.36 -3.08
C ASP A 59 16.17 -23.86 -3.39
N ALA A 60 15.92 -24.20 -4.66
CA ALA A 60 15.71 -25.58 -5.11
C ALA A 60 17.01 -26.42 -5.14
N GLY A 61 18.17 -25.78 -5.27
CA GLY A 61 19.47 -26.46 -5.27
C GLY A 61 19.65 -27.44 -6.44
N GLU A 62 20.43 -28.51 -6.24
CA GLU A 62 20.76 -29.48 -7.29
C GLU A 62 19.67 -30.54 -7.54
N GLU A 63 18.68 -30.68 -6.65
CA GLU A 63 17.69 -31.77 -6.67
C GLU A 63 16.26 -31.31 -6.97
N GLY A 64 15.99 -30.00 -7.01
CA GLY A 64 14.64 -29.45 -7.20
C GLY A 64 14.39 -28.95 -8.62
N ALA A 65 13.38 -29.52 -9.30
CA ALA A 65 12.87 -28.95 -10.55
C ALA A 65 12.03 -27.70 -10.26
N VAL A 66 12.41 -26.56 -10.83
CA VAL A 66 11.66 -25.30 -10.76
C VAL A 66 10.79 -25.17 -12.01
N SER A 67 9.49 -24.89 -11.85
CA SER A 67 8.61 -24.57 -12.98
C SER A 67 8.96 -23.19 -13.51
N ASP A 68 9.07 -23.07 -14.83
CA ASP A 68 9.29 -21.82 -15.53
C ASP A 68 8.00 -21.23 -16.13
N ASP A 69 6.81 -21.74 -15.79
CA ASP A 69 5.54 -21.32 -16.40
C ASP A 69 5.26 -19.82 -16.16
N GLU A 70 5.53 -19.32 -14.95
CA GLU A 70 5.37 -17.90 -14.62
C GLU A 70 6.36 -17.03 -15.41
N LEU A 71 7.61 -17.49 -15.51
CA LEU A 71 8.66 -16.84 -16.29
C LEU A 71 8.28 -16.79 -17.77
N ARG A 72 7.72 -17.88 -18.31
CA ARG A 72 7.27 -17.99 -19.70
C ARG A 72 6.11 -17.05 -19.98
N ASN A 73 5.12 -16.98 -19.09
CA ASN A 73 4.00 -16.06 -19.21
C ASN A 73 4.44 -14.58 -19.13
N ALA A 74 5.39 -14.26 -18.26
CA ALA A 74 5.96 -12.92 -18.17
C ALA A 74 6.76 -12.56 -19.43
N ALA A 75 7.58 -13.48 -19.94
CA ALA A 75 8.35 -13.30 -21.16
C ALA A 75 7.45 -13.09 -22.40
N GLN A 76 6.34 -13.82 -22.51
CA GLN A 76 5.34 -13.59 -23.58
C GLN A 76 4.72 -12.19 -23.51
N ARG A 77 4.35 -11.73 -22.30
CA ARG A 77 3.84 -10.37 -22.07
C ARG A 77 4.87 -9.31 -22.45
N ALA A 78 6.11 -9.48 -22.00
CA ALA A 78 7.20 -8.57 -22.31
C ALA A 78 7.44 -8.48 -23.83
N ARG A 79 7.44 -9.62 -24.54
CA ARG A 79 7.57 -9.68 -26.00
C ARG A 79 6.46 -8.91 -26.72
N ALA A 80 5.22 -9.03 -26.25
CA ALA A 80 4.10 -8.30 -26.83
C ALA A 80 4.27 -6.78 -26.64
N ASN A 81 4.58 -6.35 -25.42
CA ASN A 81 4.69 -4.94 -25.06
C ASN A 81 5.91 -4.25 -25.70
N LEU A 82 7.01 -4.98 -25.92
CA LEU A 82 8.19 -4.48 -26.63
C LEU A 82 7.92 -4.04 -28.08
N ASN A 83 6.86 -4.58 -28.71
CA ASN A 83 6.49 -4.17 -30.07
C ASN A 83 5.67 -2.88 -30.09
N GLU A 84 5.01 -2.56 -28.97
CA GLU A 84 4.17 -1.37 -28.83
C GLU A 84 4.96 -0.17 -28.29
N GLU A 85 6.10 -0.42 -27.64
CA GLU A 85 6.93 0.62 -27.06
C GLU A 85 7.71 1.36 -28.16
N ALA A 86 7.34 2.62 -28.42
CA ALA A 86 8.05 3.49 -29.34
C ALA A 86 9.53 3.62 -28.91
N PRO A 87 10.50 3.64 -29.86
CA PRO A 87 11.91 3.76 -29.52
C PRO A 87 12.10 4.99 -28.63
N VAL A 88 12.73 4.79 -27.48
CA VAL A 88 12.97 5.83 -26.49
C VAL A 88 13.82 6.93 -27.14
N SER A 89 13.14 7.95 -27.66
CA SER A 89 13.78 9.14 -28.19
C SER A 89 14.51 9.83 -27.04
N PRO A 90 15.78 10.24 -27.20
CA PRO A 90 16.53 10.89 -26.13
C PRO A 90 15.81 12.18 -25.72
N HIS A 91 15.27 12.14 -24.49
CA HIS A 91 14.63 13.19 -23.71
C HIS A 91 14.43 14.57 -24.39
N THR A 92 13.25 14.78 -24.97
CA THR A 92 12.57 16.08 -24.81
C THR A 92 11.69 15.94 -23.58
N PHE A 93 12.10 16.56 -22.48
CA PHE A 93 11.27 16.71 -21.29
C PHE A 93 10.01 17.50 -21.69
N ASP A 94 8.95 16.78 -22.03
CA ASP A 94 7.71 17.38 -22.47
C ASP A 94 6.98 17.94 -21.25
N ARG A 95 7.22 19.23 -20.97
CA ARG A 95 6.63 19.97 -19.84
C ARG A 95 5.10 19.92 -19.82
N THR A 96 4.48 19.58 -20.96
CA THR A 96 3.03 19.42 -21.05
C THR A 96 2.55 18.14 -20.37
N ARG A 97 3.23 16.99 -20.59
CA ARG A 97 2.89 15.70 -19.97
C ARG A 97 3.06 15.71 -18.45
N ALA A 98 4.12 16.35 -17.95
CA ALA A 98 4.33 16.53 -16.50
C ALA A 98 3.25 17.39 -15.84
N ARG A 99 2.72 18.40 -16.55
CA ARG A 99 1.62 19.26 -16.05
C ARG A 99 0.28 18.52 -15.99
N ASP A 100 0.00 17.66 -16.98
CA ASP A 100 -1.22 16.86 -17.00
C ASP A 100 -1.21 15.76 -15.93
N ASP A 101 -0.07 15.11 -15.68
CA ASP A 101 0.07 14.16 -14.57
C ASP A 101 -0.07 14.85 -13.20
N MET A 102 0.56 16.01 -13.00
CA MET A 102 0.39 16.79 -11.76
C MET A 102 -1.06 17.19 -11.50
N ARG A 103 -1.82 17.57 -12.54
CA ARG A 103 -3.24 17.90 -12.40
C ARG A 103 -4.08 16.69 -11.97
N ARG A 104 -3.78 15.50 -12.51
CA ARG A 104 -4.50 14.26 -12.14
C ARG A 104 -4.21 13.85 -10.70
N PHE A 105 -2.95 13.90 -10.26
CA PHE A 105 -2.60 13.61 -8.88
C PHE A 105 -3.18 14.62 -7.89
N GLN A 106 -3.24 15.91 -8.24
CA GLN A 106 -3.79 16.94 -7.38
C GLN A 106 -5.31 16.79 -7.14
N VAL A 107 -6.07 16.35 -8.15
CA VAL A 107 -7.52 16.08 -8.02
C VAL A 107 -7.78 14.83 -7.18
N GLN A 108 -6.93 13.80 -7.29
CA GLN A 108 -7.09 12.58 -6.49
C GLN A 108 -6.69 12.78 -5.02
N MET A 109 -5.72 13.65 -4.76
CA MET A 109 -5.25 13.97 -3.40
C MET A 109 -6.23 14.87 -2.64
N SER A 110 -6.92 15.81 -3.32
CA SER A 110 -7.91 16.68 -2.67
C SER A 110 -9.15 15.91 -2.19
N GLY A 111 -9.59 14.89 -2.94
CA GLY A 111 -10.69 14.01 -2.52
C GLY A 111 -10.39 13.20 -1.26
N CYS A 112 -9.20 12.58 -1.18
CA CYS A 112 -8.79 11.81 0.00
C CYS A 112 -8.48 12.71 1.22
N ALA A 113 -7.88 13.89 1.01
CA ALA A 113 -7.61 14.83 2.10
C ALA A 113 -8.90 15.40 2.70
N GLY A 114 -9.90 15.71 1.86
CA GLY A 114 -11.21 16.18 2.32
C GLY A 114 -11.93 15.14 3.18
N VAL A 115 -11.97 13.88 2.74
CA VAL A 115 -12.58 12.78 3.51
C VAL A 115 -11.80 12.53 4.81
N GLY A 116 -10.46 12.57 4.77
CA GLY A 116 -9.63 12.44 5.97
C GLY A 116 -9.88 13.53 7.00
N CYS A 117 -10.01 14.79 6.58
CA CYS A 117 -10.36 15.90 7.47
C CYS A 117 -11.75 15.75 8.08
N LEU A 118 -12.75 15.29 7.31
CA LEU A 118 -14.09 15.04 7.83
C LEU A 118 -14.09 13.92 8.88
N ILE A 119 -13.36 12.83 8.64
CA ILE A 119 -13.21 11.74 9.60
C ILE A 119 -12.51 12.23 10.86
N ALA A 120 -11.44 13.02 10.73
CA ALA A 120 -10.74 13.59 11.87
C ALA A 120 -11.64 14.54 12.69
N ALA A 121 -12.42 15.40 12.03
CA ALA A 121 -13.36 16.30 12.70
C ALA A 121 -14.46 15.52 13.42
N LEU A 122 -15.01 14.48 12.79
CA LEU A 122 -16.00 13.59 13.42
C LEU A 122 -15.41 12.88 14.65
N TRP A 123 -14.16 12.42 14.56
CA TRP A 123 -13.47 11.77 15.67
C TRP A 123 -13.26 12.72 16.85
N VAL A 124 -12.80 13.96 16.59
CA VAL A 124 -12.66 14.99 17.63
C VAL A 124 -14.00 15.29 18.30
N ALA A 125 -15.07 15.42 17.52
CA ALA A 125 -16.42 15.64 18.07
C ALA A 125 -16.86 14.50 18.99
N LEU A 126 -16.59 13.24 18.60
CA LEU A 126 -16.87 12.07 19.44
C LEU A 126 -16.05 12.07 20.73
N CYS A 127 -14.77 12.45 20.69
CA CYS A 127 -13.95 12.55 21.89
C CYS A 127 -14.47 13.63 22.86
N VAL A 128 -14.90 14.79 22.35
CA VAL A 128 -15.51 15.84 23.18
C VAL A 128 -16.80 15.34 23.84
N LEU A 129 -17.64 14.64 23.08
CA LEU A 129 -18.87 14.06 23.60
C LEU A 129 -18.58 13.02 24.69
N GLN A 130 -17.59 12.15 24.48
CA GLN A 130 -17.16 11.17 25.49
C GLN A 130 -16.68 11.85 26.78
N ILE A 131 -15.85 12.89 26.67
CA ILE A 131 -15.38 13.64 27.84
C ILE A 131 -16.57 14.23 28.60
N TYR A 132 -17.54 14.80 27.89
CA TYR A 132 -18.74 15.36 28.50
C TYR A 132 -19.53 14.31 29.29
N TYR A 133 -19.88 13.19 28.65
CA TYR A 133 -20.64 12.10 29.29
C TYR A 133 -19.91 11.49 30.49
N VAL A 134 -18.60 11.21 30.36
CA VAL A 134 -17.82 10.66 31.48
C VAL A 134 -17.72 11.67 32.62
N SER A 135 -17.57 12.96 32.31
CA SER A 135 -17.51 14.01 33.34
C SER A 135 -18.83 14.17 34.08
N GLU A 136 -19.96 14.11 33.38
CA GLU A 136 -21.31 14.15 33.96
C GLU A 136 -21.56 12.93 34.85
N TRP A 137 -21.25 11.73 34.36
CA TRP A 137 -21.34 10.51 35.16
C TRP A 137 -20.50 10.57 36.43
N ILE A 138 -19.27 11.10 36.37
CA ILE A 138 -18.42 11.30 37.55
C ILE A 138 -19.04 12.30 38.54
N GLN A 139 -19.66 13.39 38.04
CA GLN A 139 -20.33 14.37 38.90
C GLN A 139 -21.52 13.72 39.64
N GLU A 140 -22.34 12.96 38.94
CA GLU A 140 -23.49 12.28 39.53
C GLU A 140 -23.08 11.15 40.49
N ALA A 141 -22.11 10.34 40.11
CA ALA A 141 -21.68 9.18 40.89
C ALA A 141 -20.88 9.54 42.15
N LEU A 142 -20.10 10.62 42.11
CA LEU A 142 -19.18 10.99 43.20
C LEU A 142 -19.57 12.29 43.91
N GLY A 143 -20.57 13.03 43.42
CA GLY A 143 -21.01 14.31 43.99
C GLY A 143 -19.93 15.40 43.90
N TRP A 144 -19.01 15.28 42.95
CA TRP A 144 -17.86 16.17 42.83
C TRP A 144 -18.20 17.42 42.02
N GLY A 145 -17.51 18.51 42.32
CA GLY A 145 -17.62 19.75 41.53
C GLY A 145 -17.15 19.56 40.09
N ALA A 146 -17.54 20.49 39.21
CA ALA A 146 -17.33 20.33 37.77
C ALA A 146 -15.86 20.26 37.32
N TRP A 147 -14.96 20.87 38.08
CA TRP A 147 -13.53 20.93 37.75
C TRP A 147 -12.79 19.59 37.94
N PRO A 148 -12.83 18.91 39.11
CA PRO A 148 -12.17 17.61 39.28
C PRO A 148 -12.79 16.52 38.41
N SER A 149 -14.11 16.59 38.13
CA SER A 149 -14.76 15.61 37.27
C SER A 149 -14.33 15.72 35.81
N ALA A 150 -14.13 16.95 35.30
CA ALA A 150 -13.65 17.18 33.94
C ALA A 150 -12.21 16.67 33.73
N VAL A 151 -11.33 16.85 34.73
CA VAL A 151 -9.94 16.38 34.66
C VAL A 151 -9.88 14.85 34.66
N ILE A 152 -10.67 14.20 35.52
CA ILE A 152 -10.69 12.73 35.59
C ILE A 152 -11.43 12.15 34.40
N GLY A 153 -12.52 12.77 33.96
CA GLY A 153 -13.24 12.39 32.75
C GLY A 153 -12.38 12.49 31.49
N PHE A 154 -11.54 13.53 31.39
CA PHE A 154 -10.53 13.64 30.33
C PHE A 154 -9.55 12.45 30.35
N VAL A 155 -8.95 12.15 31.51
CA VAL A 155 -7.98 11.04 31.62
C VAL A 155 -8.62 9.68 31.32
N LEU A 156 -9.85 9.45 31.79
CA LEU A 156 -10.58 8.19 31.57
C LEU A 156 -11.09 8.04 30.13
N ALA A 157 -11.45 9.13 29.44
CA ALA A 157 -11.85 9.10 28.04
C ALA A 157 -10.71 8.63 27.12
N PHE A 158 -9.45 8.82 27.52
CA PHE A 158 -8.28 8.31 26.80
C PHE A 158 -7.94 6.85 27.11
N VAL A 159 -8.62 6.20 28.08
CA VAL A 159 -8.43 4.78 28.38
C VAL A 159 -9.46 3.97 27.57
N PRO A 160 -9.06 3.30 26.46
CA PRO A 160 -9.99 2.64 25.55
C PRO A 160 -10.83 1.55 26.23
N ILE A 161 -10.26 0.94 27.28
CA ILE A 161 -10.90 -0.10 28.08
C ILE A 161 -12.04 0.49 28.93
N ILE A 162 -11.84 1.65 29.55
CA ILE A 162 -12.85 2.28 30.42
C ILE A 162 -13.93 2.94 29.56
N GLY A 163 -13.56 3.56 28.42
CA GLY A 163 -14.51 4.01 27.42
C GLY A 163 -15.40 2.86 26.89
N ASN A 164 -14.83 1.69 26.64
CA ASN A 164 -15.60 0.51 26.21
C ASN A 164 -16.52 -0.04 27.31
N VAL A 165 -16.07 -0.07 28.57
CA VAL A 165 -16.89 -0.55 29.70
C VAL A 165 -18.02 0.44 30.01
N LEU A 166 -17.76 1.74 29.96
CA LEU A 166 -18.79 2.77 30.15
C LEU A 166 -19.75 2.84 28.97
N ALA A 167 -19.27 2.69 27.73
CA ALA A 167 -20.14 2.58 26.56
C ALA A 167 -20.99 1.29 26.61
N PHE A 168 -20.44 0.17 27.09
CA PHE A 168 -21.17 -1.07 27.30
C PHE A 168 -22.24 -0.95 28.40
N LEU A 169 -21.91 -0.30 29.52
CA LEU A 169 -22.86 -0.06 30.63
C LEU A 169 -23.93 0.98 30.27
N GLY A 170 -23.57 2.03 29.53
CA GLY A 170 -24.53 2.98 28.94
C GLY A 170 -25.43 2.32 27.89
N ALA A 171 -24.87 1.44 27.05
CA ALA A 171 -25.61 0.68 26.03
C ALA A 171 -26.65 -0.27 26.64
N THR A 172 -26.42 -0.78 27.85
CA THR A 172 -27.43 -1.59 28.56
C THR A 172 -28.61 -0.78 29.09
N GLN A 173 -28.53 0.55 29.13
CA GLN A 173 -29.61 1.43 29.60
C GLN A 173 -30.30 2.24 28.47
N GLU A 174 -29.61 2.63 27.39
CA GLU A 174 -30.16 3.58 26.39
C GLU A 174 -30.32 3.06 24.94
N GLY A 175 -29.98 1.80 24.66
CA GLY A 175 -30.35 1.15 23.39
C GLY A 175 -29.33 1.22 22.23
N TRP A 176 -29.81 0.97 21.01
CA TRP A 176 -29.03 0.57 19.81
C TRP A 176 -28.08 1.63 19.24
N GLU A 177 -28.29 2.92 19.56
CA GLU A 177 -27.49 4.03 19.03
C GLU A 177 -26.03 3.97 19.54
N THR A 178 -25.85 3.50 20.77
CA THR A 178 -24.55 3.24 21.40
C THR A 178 -23.73 2.15 20.70
N TRP A 179 -24.38 1.17 20.06
CA TRP A 179 -23.70 0.13 19.28
C TRP A 179 -23.05 0.68 18.02
N ILE A 180 -23.66 1.68 17.38
CA ILE A 180 -23.07 2.33 16.19
C ILE A 180 -21.82 3.11 16.58
N ALA A 181 -21.86 3.84 17.70
CA ALA A 181 -20.69 4.56 18.21
C ALA A 181 -19.53 3.59 18.53
N ALA A 182 -19.83 2.43 19.14
CA ALA A 182 -18.84 1.40 19.42
C ALA A 182 -18.23 0.79 18.14
N ILE A 183 -19.06 0.49 17.12
CA ILE A 183 -18.58 -0.03 15.83
C ILE A 183 -17.67 0.98 15.12
N VAL A 184 -18.00 2.27 15.15
CA VAL A 184 -17.14 3.33 14.59
C VAL A 184 -15.81 3.40 15.32
N PHE A 185 -15.80 3.20 16.64
CA PHE A 185 -14.60 3.18 17.48
C PHE A 185 -13.68 1.97 17.18
N PHE A 186 -14.25 0.82 16.80
CA PHE A 186 -13.47 -0.35 16.35
C PHE A 186 -13.02 -0.24 14.90
N ALA A 187 -13.90 0.24 14.02
CA ALA A 187 -13.66 0.25 12.58
C ALA A 187 -12.62 1.29 12.18
N ALA A 188 -12.58 2.46 12.84
CA ALA A 188 -11.66 3.53 12.45
C ALA A 188 -10.18 3.19 12.71
N PRO A 189 -9.75 2.72 13.89
CA PRO A 189 -8.36 2.31 14.13
C PRO A 189 -7.99 1.08 13.30
N ALA A 190 -8.89 0.10 13.17
CA ALA A 190 -8.65 -1.09 12.37
C ALA A 190 -8.47 -0.75 10.88
N ALA A 191 -9.34 0.11 10.32
CA ALA A 191 -9.20 0.59 8.95
C ALA A 191 -7.93 1.44 8.76
N THR A 192 -7.53 2.22 9.76
CA THR A 192 -6.31 3.04 9.71
C THR A 192 -5.05 2.15 9.76
N ILE A 193 -5.03 1.11 10.59
CA ILE A 193 -3.93 0.14 10.66
C ILE A 193 -3.88 -0.71 9.40
N LEU A 194 -5.02 -1.21 8.91
CA LEU A 194 -5.08 -2.04 7.69
C LEU A 194 -4.75 -1.24 6.42
N SER A 195 -5.21 0.00 6.32
CA SER A 195 -4.85 0.90 5.21
C SER A 195 -3.38 1.31 5.27
N GLY A 196 -2.83 1.60 6.45
CA GLY A 196 -1.41 1.85 6.66
C GLY A 196 -0.54 0.65 6.27
N TRP A 197 -0.93 -0.56 6.68
CA TRP A 197 -0.21 -1.79 6.35
C TRP A 197 -0.26 -2.11 4.85
N SER A 198 -1.43 -2.00 4.21
CA SER A 198 -1.55 -2.23 2.77
C SER A 198 -0.73 -1.24 1.94
N ARG A 199 -0.61 0.01 2.40
CA ARG A 199 0.23 1.04 1.78
C ARG A 199 1.72 0.77 1.99
N TYR A 200 2.13 0.34 3.19
CA TYR A 200 3.50 -0.08 3.49
C TYR A 200 3.94 -1.27 2.62
N ARG A 201 3.05 -2.24 2.39
CA ARG A 201 3.30 -3.41 1.53
C ARG A 201 3.44 -3.06 0.05
N ARG A 202 2.74 -2.03 -0.44
CA ARG A 202 2.80 -1.63 -1.86
C ARG A 202 3.97 -0.70 -2.18
N TYR A 203 4.45 0.09 -1.23
CA TYR A 203 5.42 1.15 -1.52
C TYR A 203 6.77 1.01 -0.81
N GLY A 204 6.91 0.10 0.15
CA GLY A 204 8.16 -0.11 0.90
C GLY A 204 8.60 1.12 1.70
N PRO A 205 9.55 0.97 2.65
CA PRO A 205 10.09 2.11 3.38
C PRO A 205 10.87 3.03 2.43
N PRO A 206 10.72 4.37 2.52
CA PRO A 206 11.57 5.30 1.79
C PRO A 206 13.01 5.08 2.27
N ARG A 207 13.88 4.66 1.35
CA ARG A 207 15.32 4.60 1.61
C ARG A 207 15.81 6.04 1.79
N GLY A 208 16.06 6.42 3.03
CA GLY A 208 16.87 7.58 3.39
C GLY A 208 18.35 7.31 3.21
#